data_AF-A0A644T787-F1
#
_entry.id   AF-A0A644T787-F1
#
_cell.length_a   1.000
_cell.length_b   1.000
_cell.length_c   1.000
_cell.angle_alpha   90.00
_cell.angle_beta   90.00
_cell.angle_gamma   90.00
#
_symmetry.space_group_name_H-M   'P 1'
#
loop_
_entity.id
_entity.type
_entity.pdbx_description
1 polymer ?
#
loop_
_entity_poly.entity_id
_entity_poly.type
_entity_poly.pdbx_seq_one_letter_code
_entity_poly.pdbx_strand_id
1 'polypeptide(L)'
;MSKKGSVILKFGNGKGPKLLLCAGIHGNEVSANIATLKFIEKIKNKKINGTLYIIPFTIPKDTSINSRWWYYSKKKDWVDPNEVAHITGTPGNKIVKFAKKNNIKYIIDIHTGGGISSYKNGFIYANKNPVRQGEVKWLNYIKKAIKPMVKYNNPKKGYTRYYSKLNNISTLTFEVERDQGSVSKWSKIEYKMLLYACKYFKFF
;
A
#
# COMPACT_ATOMS: atom_id res chain seq x y z
N MET A 1 -14.00 -3.98 17.96
CA MET A 1 -12.53 -3.89 17.73
C MET A 1 -11.95 -5.29 17.59
N SER A 2 -10.96 -5.50 16.70
CA SER A 2 -10.28 -6.79 16.55
C SER A 2 -9.45 -7.09 17.81
N LYS A 3 -9.62 -8.28 18.40
CA LYS A 3 -8.78 -8.75 19.53
C LYS A 3 -7.49 -9.45 19.07
N LYS A 4 -7.41 -9.86 17.80
CA LYS A 4 -6.24 -10.57 17.22
C LYS A 4 -6.13 -10.28 15.72
N GLY A 5 -4.97 -9.84 15.26
CA GLY A 5 -4.66 -9.62 13.84
C GLY A 5 -5.12 -8.27 13.28
N SER A 6 -4.91 -8.09 11.98
CA SER A 6 -5.13 -6.83 11.24
C SER A 6 -6.61 -6.58 10.97
N VAL A 7 -7.02 -5.31 10.97
CA VAL A 7 -8.37 -4.90 10.58
C VAL A 7 -8.41 -4.60 9.08
N ILE A 8 -9.42 -5.11 8.39
CA ILE A 8 -9.73 -4.73 7.01
C ILE A 8 -11.04 -3.95 7.03
N LEU A 9 -10.97 -2.66 6.68
CA LEU A 9 -12.16 -1.83 6.47
C LEU A 9 -12.63 -2.00 5.04
N LYS A 10 -13.95 -2.12 4.84
CA LYS A 10 -14.58 -2.23 3.53
C LYS A 10 -15.54 -1.06 3.33
N PHE A 11 -15.30 -0.27 2.29
CA PHE A 11 -16.18 0.82 1.87
C PHE A 11 -16.82 0.51 0.52
N GLY A 12 -18.13 0.68 0.43
CA GLY A 12 -18.91 0.35 -0.76
C GLY A 12 -19.12 -1.15 -0.99
N ASN A 13 -20.05 -1.45 -1.88
CA ASN A 13 -20.42 -2.80 -2.32
C ASN A 13 -20.94 -2.80 -3.77
N GLY A 14 -20.63 -1.76 -4.55
CA GLY A 14 -21.13 -1.58 -5.93
C GLY A 14 -20.38 -2.43 -6.96
N LYS A 15 -20.90 -2.43 -8.20
CA LYS A 15 -20.33 -3.17 -9.36
C LYS A 15 -19.07 -2.52 -9.96
N GLY A 16 -18.61 -1.41 -9.39
CA GLY A 16 -17.43 -0.66 -9.84
C GLY A 16 -16.09 -1.36 -9.52
N PRO A 17 -14.96 -0.66 -9.72
CA PRO A 17 -13.62 -1.21 -9.50
C PRO A 17 -13.41 -1.63 -8.04
N LYS A 18 -12.46 -2.56 -7.85
CA LYS A 18 -12.01 -3.00 -6.53
C LYS A 18 -10.54 -2.66 -6.33
N LEU A 19 -10.25 -1.96 -5.23
CA LEU A 19 -8.91 -1.52 -4.84
C LEU A 19 -8.65 -1.94 -3.39
N LEU A 20 -7.42 -2.38 -3.11
CA LEU A 20 -6.93 -2.62 -1.76
C LEU A 20 -5.81 -1.63 -1.44
N LEU A 21 -5.93 -0.94 -0.31
CA LEU A 21 -4.90 -0.11 0.28
C LEU A 21 -4.32 -0.84 1.49
N CYS A 22 -3.01 -0.99 1.58
CA CYS A 22 -2.36 -1.55 2.76
C CYS A 22 -1.17 -0.70 3.19
N ALA A 23 -1.16 -0.33 4.47
CA ALA A 23 -0.07 0.39 5.13
C ALA A 23 0.44 -0.39 6.34
N GLY A 24 1.65 -0.06 6.80
CA GLY A 24 2.21 -0.64 8.02
C GLY A 24 2.59 -2.12 7.89
N ILE A 25 3.12 -2.52 6.73
CA ILE A 25 3.82 -3.81 6.63
C ILE A 25 5.15 -3.75 7.38
N HIS A 26 5.82 -2.59 7.38
CA HIS A 26 6.83 -2.23 8.38
C HIS A 26 6.17 -1.34 9.44
N GLY A 27 6.35 -1.68 10.71
CA GLY A 27 5.74 -0.97 11.83
C GLY A 27 6.31 0.43 12.08
N ASN A 28 7.51 0.72 11.59
CA ASN A 28 8.18 2.00 11.75
C ASN A 28 7.93 3.02 10.62
N GLU A 29 6.93 2.76 9.76
CA GLU A 29 6.56 3.63 8.64
C GLU A 29 5.32 4.46 8.98
N VAL A 30 5.42 5.24 10.06
CA VAL A 30 4.28 5.92 10.71
C VAL A 30 3.53 6.88 9.77
N SER A 31 4.24 7.54 8.84
CA SER A 31 3.62 8.44 7.85
C SER A 31 2.57 7.72 6.98
N ALA A 32 2.84 6.46 6.59
CA ALA A 32 1.93 5.63 5.82
C ALA A 32 0.65 5.32 6.59
N ASN A 33 0.77 4.97 7.87
CA ASN A 33 -0.39 4.72 8.72
C ASN A 33 -1.24 5.99 8.90
N ILE A 34 -0.60 7.13 9.21
CA ILE A 34 -1.29 8.41 9.40
C ILE A 34 -1.99 8.87 8.13
N ALA A 35 -1.31 8.78 6.97
CA ALA A 35 -1.90 9.14 5.69
C ALA A 35 -3.13 8.28 5.37
N THR A 36 -3.05 6.98 5.66
CA THR A 36 -4.15 6.03 5.47
C THR A 36 -5.33 6.33 6.39
N LEU A 37 -5.09 6.65 7.66
CA LEU A 37 -6.15 7.06 8.60
C LEU A 37 -6.81 8.38 8.20
N LYS A 38 -6.03 9.39 7.78
CA LYS A 38 -6.57 10.65 7.22
C LYS A 38 -7.43 10.39 5.99
N PHE A 39 -7.02 9.45 5.14
CA PHE A 39 -7.78 9.06 3.97
C PHE A 39 -9.10 8.36 4.35
N ILE A 40 -9.08 7.43 5.31
CA ILE A 40 -10.29 6.81 5.87
C ILE A 40 -11.27 7.88 6.37
N GLU A 41 -10.78 8.82 7.18
CA GLU A 41 -11.59 9.91 7.73
C GLU A 41 -12.23 10.76 6.62
N LYS A 42 -11.49 11.01 5.52
CA LYS A 42 -12.01 11.77 4.37
C LYS A 42 -13.16 11.07 3.64
N ILE A 43 -13.19 9.74 3.64
CA ILE A 43 -14.13 8.96 2.83
C ILE A 43 -15.24 8.28 3.64
N LYS A 44 -15.18 8.30 4.98
CA LYS A 44 -16.05 7.47 5.84
C LYS A 44 -17.55 7.64 5.59
N ASN A 45 -17.97 8.85 5.20
CA ASN A 45 -19.37 9.18 4.93
C ASN A 45 -19.69 9.32 3.44
N LYS A 46 -18.77 8.93 2.55
CA LYS A 46 -18.98 9.04 1.10
C LYS A 46 -19.60 7.77 0.53
N LYS A 47 -20.51 7.94 -0.43
CA LYS A 47 -20.97 6.84 -1.29
C LYS A 47 -19.83 6.44 -2.22
N ILE A 48 -19.37 5.19 -2.14
CA ILE A 48 -18.26 4.67 -2.94
C ILE A 48 -18.78 3.92 -4.16
N ASN A 49 -18.38 4.34 -5.36
CA ASN A 49 -18.67 3.63 -6.60
C ASN A 49 -17.69 2.46 -6.83
N GLY A 50 -18.04 1.27 -6.32
CA GLY A 50 -17.20 0.07 -6.38
C GLY A 50 -16.95 -0.49 -4.98
N THR A 51 -15.74 -0.97 -4.72
CA THR A 51 -15.33 -1.41 -3.38
C THR A 51 -13.89 -1.03 -3.07
N LEU A 52 -13.70 -0.37 -1.93
CA LEU A 52 -12.38 -0.02 -1.42
C LEU A 52 -12.13 -0.80 -0.12
N TYR A 53 -11.08 -1.61 -0.14
CA TYR A 53 -10.58 -2.31 1.05
C TYR A 53 -9.38 -1.55 1.59
N ILE A 54 -9.31 -1.35 2.91
CA ILE A 54 -8.24 -0.59 3.55
C ILE A 54 -7.74 -1.33 4.78
N ILE A 55 -6.42 -1.58 4.81
CA ILE A 55 -5.69 -2.14 5.93
C ILE A 55 -4.76 -1.04 6.45
N PRO A 56 -5.17 -0.26 7.47
CA PRO A 56 -4.36 0.85 7.98
C PRO A 56 -3.12 0.37 8.74
N PHE A 57 -3.16 -0.85 9.27
CA PHE A 57 -2.07 -1.47 10.03
C PHE A 57 -1.95 -2.95 9.63
N THR A 58 -1.04 -3.26 8.72
CA THR A 58 -0.85 -4.63 8.23
C THR A 58 -0.33 -5.55 9.33
N ILE A 59 0.60 -5.07 10.17
CA ILE A 59 1.07 -5.80 11.34
C ILE A 59 0.94 -4.92 12.59
N PRO A 60 -0.26 -4.87 13.23
CA PRO A 60 -0.50 -3.95 14.34
C PRO A 60 0.49 -4.11 15.50
N LYS A 61 0.95 -5.33 15.78
CA LYS A 61 1.97 -5.60 16.79
C LYS A 61 3.27 -4.84 16.48
N ASP A 62 3.78 -4.97 15.26
CA ASP A 62 5.05 -4.35 14.87
C ASP A 62 4.92 -2.82 14.81
N THR A 63 3.76 -2.29 14.41
CA THR A 63 3.46 -0.85 14.53
C THR A 63 3.46 -0.38 15.98
N SER A 64 2.86 -1.14 16.91
CA SER A 64 2.77 -0.74 18.32
C SER A 64 4.12 -0.63 19.03
N ILE A 65 5.14 -1.31 18.51
CA ILE A 65 6.52 -1.28 19.03
C ILE A 65 7.49 -0.58 18.08
N ASN A 66 6.99 0.11 17.05
CA ASN A 66 7.79 0.82 16.06
C ASN A 66 8.89 -0.05 15.41
N SER A 67 8.58 -1.31 15.08
CA SER A 67 9.54 -2.27 14.52
C SER A 67 9.40 -2.39 13.00
N ARG A 68 10.53 -2.39 12.28
CA ARG A 68 10.58 -2.83 10.88
C ARG A 68 10.45 -4.34 10.73
N TRP A 69 10.99 -5.07 11.69
CA TRP A 69 11.20 -6.52 11.62
C TRP A 69 10.00 -7.27 12.17
N TRP A 70 9.62 -8.33 11.47
CA TRP A 70 8.53 -9.23 11.84
C TRP A 70 9.10 -10.56 12.34
N TYR A 71 8.65 -11.01 13.51
CA TYR A 71 9.06 -12.31 14.05
C TYR A 71 8.34 -13.44 13.32
N TYR A 72 9.07 -14.19 12.50
CA TYR A 72 8.55 -15.33 11.78
C TYR A 72 8.62 -16.59 12.62
N SER A 73 7.55 -16.87 13.37
CA SER A 73 7.49 -17.98 14.33
C SER A 73 7.86 -19.35 13.75
N LYS A 74 7.56 -19.63 12.47
CA LYS A 74 7.94 -20.91 11.85
C LYS A 74 9.44 -21.08 11.65
N LYS A 75 10.18 -19.99 11.45
CA LYS A 75 11.65 -19.99 11.34
C LYS A 75 12.35 -19.68 12.67
N LYS A 76 11.58 -19.26 13.69
CA LYS A 76 12.10 -18.74 14.96
C LYS A 76 13.09 -17.58 14.79
N ASP A 77 12.86 -16.74 13.77
CA ASP A 77 13.79 -15.68 13.37
C ASP A 77 13.04 -14.41 12.95
N TRP A 78 13.73 -13.27 12.97
CA TRP A 78 13.24 -11.98 12.52
C TRP A 78 13.52 -11.81 11.03
N VAL A 79 12.50 -11.41 10.26
CA VAL A 79 12.62 -11.20 8.82
C VAL A 79 12.00 -9.88 8.42
N ASP A 80 12.43 -9.32 7.29
CA ASP A 80 11.72 -8.21 6.67
C ASP A 80 10.39 -8.77 6.10
N PRO A 81 9.22 -8.35 6.62
CA PRO A 81 7.94 -8.90 6.21
C PRO A 81 7.60 -8.60 4.74
N ASN A 82 8.21 -7.57 4.15
CA ASN A 82 8.09 -7.25 2.73
C ASN A 82 9.14 -7.95 1.87
N GLU A 83 9.89 -8.94 2.38
CA GLU A 83 10.77 -9.79 1.55
C GLU A 83 10.30 -11.26 1.53
N VAL A 84 9.22 -11.58 2.24
CA VAL A 84 8.73 -12.95 2.43
C VAL A 84 7.28 -13.16 1.98
N ALA A 85 6.71 -12.27 1.16
CA ALA A 85 5.32 -12.36 0.67
C ALA A 85 5.04 -13.62 -0.19
N HIS A 86 6.09 -14.22 -0.75
CA HIS A 86 5.99 -15.47 -1.50
C HIS A 86 5.78 -16.71 -0.61
N ILE A 87 6.01 -16.60 0.70
CA ILE A 87 5.89 -17.70 1.66
C ILE A 87 4.46 -17.73 2.22
N THR A 88 3.79 -18.87 2.15
CA THR A 88 2.40 -19.01 2.61
C THR A 88 2.23 -18.64 4.08
N GLY A 89 1.30 -17.71 4.35
CA GLY A 89 0.92 -17.30 5.69
C GLY A 89 1.68 -16.09 6.26
N THR A 90 2.68 -15.56 5.55
CA THR A 90 3.34 -14.30 5.92
C THR A 90 2.43 -13.08 5.67
N PRO A 91 2.73 -11.90 6.24
CA PRO A 91 1.87 -10.71 6.11
C PRO A 91 1.57 -10.32 4.65
N GLY A 92 2.60 -10.11 3.83
CA GLY A 92 2.44 -9.79 2.41
C GLY A 92 1.72 -10.90 1.63
N ASN A 93 1.94 -12.17 1.98
CA ASN A 93 1.23 -13.29 1.37
C ASN A 93 -0.29 -13.21 1.62
N LYS A 94 -0.68 -12.93 2.87
CA LYS A 94 -2.09 -12.80 3.26
C LYS A 94 -2.78 -11.64 2.54
N ILE A 95 -2.08 -10.50 2.34
CA ILE A 95 -2.58 -9.37 1.54
C ILE A 95 -2.92 -9.82 0.11
N VAL A 96 -1.98 -10.47 -0.57
CA VAL A 96 -2.16 -10.90 -1.96
C VAL A 96 -3.23 -11.99 -2.09
N LYS A 97 -3.28 -12.94 -1.14
CA LYS A 97 -4.33 -13.96 -1.09
C LYS A 97 -5.70 -13.36 -0.83
N PHE A 98 -5.80 -12.38 0.06
CA PHE A 98 -7.04 -11.63 0.28
C PHE A 98 -7.49 -10.91 -1.00
N ALA A 99 -6.58 -10.22 -1.68
CA ALA A 99 -6.88 -9.56 -2.94
C ALA A 99 -7.38 -10.53 -4.02
N LYS A 100 -6.71 -11.67 -4.17
CA LYS A 100 -7.12 -12.74 -5.10
C LYS A 100 -8.51 -13.28 -4.76
N LYS A 101 -8.75 -13.65 -3.49
CA LYS A 101 -10.04 -14.16 -3.01
C LYS A 101 -11.21 -13.20 -3.27
N ASN A 102 -10.96 -11.89 -3.20
CA ASN A 102 -11.98 -10.86 -3.36
C ASN A 102 -12.07 -10.27 -4.78
N ASN A 103 -11.36 -10.85 -5.75
CA ASN A 103 -11.28 -10.39 -7.14
C ASN A 103 -10.78 -8.94 -7.26
N ILE A 104 -9.85 -8.53 -6.40
CA ILE A 104 -9.21 -7.21 -6.43
C ILE A 104 -8.09 -7.25 -7.48
N LYS A 105 -8.05 -6.25 -8.37
CA LYS A 105 -7.04 -6.17 -9.45
C LYS A 105 -5.97 -5.11 -9.22
N TYR A 106 -6.16 -4.27 -8.22
CA TYR A 106 -5.27 -3.16 -7.89
C TYR A 106 -4.96 -3.13 -6.40
N ILE A 107 -3.68 -2.97 -6.06
CA ILE A 107 -3.19 -2.75 -4.69
C ILE A 107 -2.35 -1.46 -4.67
N ILE A 108 -2.50 -0.67 -3.61
CA ILE A 108 -1.48 0.31 -3.21
C ILE A 108 -0.81 -0.23 -1.95
N ASP A 109 0.49 -0.46 -2.06
CA ASP A 109 1.38 -0.87 -0.97
C ASP A 109 2.09 0.38 -0.45
N ILE A 110 1.71 0.86 0.74
CA ILE A 110 2.00 2.21 1.22
C ILE A 110 3.15 2.15 2.22
N HIS A 111 4.22 2.88 1.93
CA HIS A 111 5.49 2.80 2.66
C HIS A 111 6.08 4.18 2.97
N THR A 112 7.04 4.18 3.89
CA THR A 112 7.85 5.35 4.21
C THR A 112 9.33 4.94 4.31
N GLY A 113 10.07 5.11 3.23
CA GLY A 113 11.49 4.78 3.11
C GLY A 113 12.45 5.95 3.37
N GLY A 114 13.73 5.62 3.55
CA GLY A 114 14.81 6.59 3.68
C GLY A 114 15.41 7.00 2.33
N GLY A 115 16.07 8.16 2.28
CA GLY A 115 16.92 8.57 1.14
C GLY A 115 16.16 9.10 -0.07
N ILE A 116 14.94 9.60 0.13
CA ILE A 116 14.03 10.08 -0.91
C ILE A 116 13.51 11.50 -0.65
N SER A 117 14.15 12.24 0.26
CA SER A 117 13.78 13.60 0.68
C SER A 117 13.77 14.64 -0.44
N SER A 118 14.56 14.40 -1.51
CA SER A 118 14.60 15.23 -2.72
C SER A 118 13.29 15.17 -3.52
N TYR A 119 12.48 14.12 -3.37
CA TYR A 119 11.23 13.93 -4.10
C TYR A 119 10.04 14.55 -3.35
N LYS A 120 9.85 15.86 -3.53
CA LYS A 120 8.86 16.68 -2.80
C LYS A 120 7.39 16.25 -2.95
N ASN A 121 7.05 15.50 -4.00
CA ASN A 121 5.69 15.04 -4.30
C ASN A 121 5.49 13.54 -4.06
N GLY A 122 6.43 12.89 -3.37
CA GLY A 122 6.45 11.46 -3.14
C GLY A 122 7.02 10.67 -4.31
N PHE A 123 7.15 9.37 -4.09
CA PHE A 123 7.83 8.44 -4.97
C PHE A 123 6.95 7.20 -5.19
N ILE A 124 6.92 6.70 -6.42
CA ILE A 124 6.16 5.50 -6.78
C ILE A 124 7.08 4.48 -7.44
N TYR A 125 7.17 3.28 -6.88
CA TYR A 125 7.68 2.13 -7.60
C TYR A 125 6.54 1.46 -8.37
N ALA A 126 6.74 1.32 -9.69
CA ALA A 126 5.87 0.60 -10.59
C ALA A 126 6.59 -0.63 -11.17
N ASN A 127 5.84 -1.65 -11.59
CA ASN A 127 6.45 -2.82 -12.21
C ASN A 127 7.15 -2.44 -13.51
N LYS A 128 8.31 -3.04 -13.80
CA LYS A 128 8.92 -3.04 -15.14
C LYS A 128 8.30 -4.15 -15.99
N ASN A 129 8.41 -3.98 -17.32
CA ASN A 129 7.86 -4.82 -18.38
C ASN A 129 7.74 -6.33 -18.05
N PRO A 130 6.63 -6.99 -18.47
CA PRO A 130 5.43 -6.35 -19.02
C PRO A 130 4.68 -5.60 -17.91
N VAL A 131 4.33 -4.33 -18.18
CA VAL A 131 3.46 -3.52 -17.32
C VAL A 131 2.05 -3.62 -17.88
N ARG A 132 1.08 -3.91 -17.02
CA ARG A 132 -0.31 -4.03 -17.47
C ARG A 132 -0.83 -2.68 -17.91
N GLN A 133 -1.58 -2.65 -19.01
CA GLN A 133 -2.13 -1.40 -19.55
C GLN A 133 -2.96 -0.62 -18.50
N GLY A 134 -3.70 -1.33 -17.64
CA GLY A 134 -4.43 -0.72 -16.53
C GLY A 134 -3.53 -0.05 -15.49
N GLU A 135 -2.36 -0.62 -15.18
CA GLU A 135 -1.37 -0.01 -14.28
C GLU A 135 -0.76 1.25 -14.91
N VAL A 136 -0.44 1.21 -16.20
CA VAL A 136 0.09 2.37 -16.94
C VAL A 136 -0.91 3.53 -16.95
N LYS A 137 -2.18 3.26 -17.27
CA LYS A 137 -3.25 4.28 -17.26
C LYS A 137 -3.43 4.88 -15.86
N TRP A 138 -3.44 4.04 -14.82
CA TRP A 138 -3.56 4.48 -13.44
C TRP A 138 -2.39 5.37 -13.02
N LEU A 139 -1.16 4.94 -13.31
CA LEU A 139 0.05 5.66 -12.98
C LEU A 139 0.15 7.00 -13.73
N ASN A 140 -0.20 7.04 -15.02
CA ASN A 140 -0.22 8.27 -15.81
C ASN A 140 -1.23 9.30 -15.25
N TYR A 141 -2.39 8.84 -14.77
CA TYR A 141 -3.35 9.71 -14.10
C TYR A 141 -2.74 10.37 -12.86
N ILE A 142 -2.10 9.57 -11.99
CA ILE A 142 -1.44 10.08 -10.78
C ILE A 142 -0.32 11.07 -11.15
N LYS A 143 0.53 10.71 -12.13
CA LYS A 143 1.63 11.56 -12.61
C LYS A 143 1.14 12.93 -13.09
N LYS A 144 0.07 12.97 -13.89
CA LYS A 144 -0.50 14.23 -14.38
C LYS A 144 -1.04 15.09 -13.25
N ALA A 145 -1.63 14.47 -12.22
CA ALA A 145 -2.29 15.19 -11.15
C ALA A 145 -1.34 15.77 -10.09
N ILE A 146 -0.31 15.02 -9.69
CA ILE A 146 0.53 15.40 -8.54
C ILE A 146 2.02 15.34 -8.79
N LYS A 147 2.46 14.89 -9.98
CA LYS A 147 3.87 14.84 -10.40
C LYS A 147 4.81 14.18 -9.36
N PRO A 148 4.52 12.95 -8.88
CA PRO A 148 5.46 12.21 -8.04
C PRO A 148 6.63 11.73 -8.90
N MET A 149 7.76 11.43 -8.26
CA MET A 149 8.82 10.67 -8.92
C MET A 149 8.32 9.24 -9.16
N VAL A 150 8.63 8.68 -10.33
CA VAL A 150 8.20 7.32 -10.69
C VAL A 150 9.39 6.52 -11.17
N LYS A 151 9.62 5.36 -10.54
CA LYS A 151 10.66 4.41 -10.94
C LYS A 151 10.05 3.09 -11.37
N TYR A 152 10.31 2.71 -12.61
CA TYR A 152 9.97 1.39 -13.13
C TYR A 152 11.07 0.40 -12.82
N ASN A 153 10.78 -0.62 -12.04
CA ASN A 153 11.71 -1.71 -11.77
C ASN A 153 10.98 -3.05 -11.58
N ASN A 154 11.71 -4.15 -11.78
CA ASN A 154 11.24 -5.44 -11.33
C ASN A 154 11.45 -5.49 -9.80
N PRO A 155 10.39 -5.71 -9.01
CA PRO A 155 10.55 -5.91 -7.57
C PRO A 155 11.37 -7.18 -7.32
N LYS A 156 12.18 -7.20 -6.25
CA LYS A 156 12.93 -8.40 -5.86
C LYS A 156 11.97 -9.53 -5.50
N LYS A 157 12.42 -10.78 -5.65
CA LYS A 157 11.65 -11.96 -5.24
C LYS A 157 11.26 -11.81 -3.77
N GLY A 158 9.98 -12.06 -3.51
CA GLY A 158 9.42 -12.02 -2.15
C GLY A 158 8.82 -10.70 -1.72
N TYR A 159 9.01 -9.63 -2.48
CA TYR A 159 8.29 -8.38 -2.23
C TYR A 159 6.79 -8.55 -2.43
N THR A 160 5.98 -7.83 -1.67
CA THR A 160 4.52 -7.84 -1.82
C THR A 160 4.14 -7.50 -3.26
N ARG A 161 4.74 -6.44 -3.84
CA ARG A 161 4.57 -6.07 -5.25
C ARG A 161 5.00 -7.18 -6.23
N TYR A 162 6.08 -7.92 -5.94
CA TYR A 162 6.50 -9.06 -6.77
C TYR A 162 5.47 -10.19 -6.73
N TYR A 163 5.03 -10.57 -5.54
CA TYR A 163 4.06 -11.64 -5.38
C TYR A 163 2.66 -11.28 -5.93
N SER A 164 2.26 -10.00 -5.84
CA SER A 164 1.07 -9.47 -6.53
C SER A 164 1.16 -9.60 -8.04
N LYS A 165 2.32 -9.26 -8.63
CA LYS A 165 2.57 -9.40 -10.08
C LYS A 165 2.37 -10.85 -10.52
N LEU A 166 2.93 -11.82 -9.81
CA LEU A 166 2.74 -13.25 -10.08
C LEU A 166 1.27 -13.70 -9.98
N ASN A 167 0.45 -13.02 -9.18
CA ASN A 167 -0.96 -13.32 -9.01
C ASN A 167 -1.88 -12.46 -9.90
N ASN A 168 -1.33 -11.84 -10.95
CA ASN A 168 -2.09 -10.99 -11.87
C ASN A 168 -2.85 -9.87 -11.14
N ILE A 169 -2.18 -9.19 -10.21
CA ILE A 169 -2.67 -8.00 -9.51
C ILE A 169 -1.71 -6.85 -9.77
N SER A 170 -2.22 -5.74 -10.29
CA SER A 170 -1.44 -4.51 -10.45
C SER A 170 -1.17 -3.91 -9.08
N THR A 171 0.09 -3.54 -8.81
CA THR A 171 0.49 -3.02 -7.50
C THR A 171 1.49 -1.89 -7.66
N LEU A 172 1.13 -0.73 -7.10
CA LEU A 172 2.03 0.40 -6.96
C LEU A 172 2.53 0.44 -5.51
N THR A 173 3.84 0.60 -5.33
CA THR A 173 4.41 0.89 -4.00
C THR A 173 4.57 2.39 -3.88
N PHE A 174 3.91 3.00 -2.89
CA PHE A 174 4.04 4.42 -2.57
C PHE A 174 5.09 4.60 -1.50
N GLU A 175 5.88 5.65 -1.65
CA GLU A 175 6.98 5.96 -0.77
C GLU A 175 7.05 7.46 -0.52
N VAL A 176 7.22 7.84 0.73
CA VAL A 176 7.62 9.18 1.17
C VAL A 176 8.79 9.06 2.14
N GLU A 177 9.54 10.14 2.32
CA GLU A 177 10.72 10.13 3.18
C GLU A 177 10.37 9.87 4.66
N ARG A 178 11.22 9.07 5.32
CA ARG A 178 11.12 8.72 6.74
C ARG A 178 12.09 9.50 7.61
N ASP A 179 13.34 9.63 7.15
CA ASP A 179 14.49 9.97 7.99
C ASP A 179 14.76 11.47 8.06
N GLN A 180 14.26 12.25 7.09
CA GLN A 180 14.47 13.70 7.02
C GLN A 180 13.16 14.47 6.95
N GLY A 181 13.00 15.50 7.79
CA GLY A 181 11.79 16.33 7.84
C GLY A 181 10.68 15.71 8.70
N SER A 182 9.55 16.41 8.83
CA SER A 182 8.51 15.99 9.79
C SER A 182 7.55 14.93 9.24
N VAL A 183 7.13 14.00 10.09
CA VAL A 183 6.06 13.00 9.81
C VAL A 183 4.77 13.69 9.35
N SER A 184 4.45 14.86 9.89
CA SER A 184 3.28 15.66 9.47
C SER A 184 3.38 16.08 7.99
N LYS A 185 4.56 16.50 7.53
CA LYS A 185 4.80 16.86 6.12
C LYS A 185 4.63 15.64 5.22
N TRP A 186 5.30 14.53 5.54
CA TRP A 186 5.32 13.35 4.67
C TRP A 186 3.96 12.64 4.61
N SER A 187 3.26 12.53 5.75
CA SER A 187 1.89 12.01 5.76
C SER A 187 0.91 12.87 4.94
N LYS A 188 1.12 14.18 4.80
CA LYS A 188 0.30 15.03 3.91
C LYS A 188 0.55 14.72 2.43
N ILE A 189 1.81 14.50 2.05
CA ILE A 189 2.19 14.15 0.68
C ILE A 189 1.62 12.78 0.32
N GLU A 190 1.81 11.79 1.18
CA GLU A 190 1.30 10.44 0.98
C GLU A 190 -0.23 10.39 0.93
N TYR A 191 -0.91 11.13 1.81
CA TYR A 191 -2.37 11.31 1.73
C TYR A 191 -2.82 11.85 0.37
N LYS A 192 -2.08 12.83 -0.19
CA LYS A 192 -2.36 13.38 -1.53
C LYS A 192 -2.17 12.30 -2.59
N MET A 193 -1.14 11.47 -2.50
CA MET A 193 -0.93 10.33 -3.41
C MET A 193 -2.12 9.36 -3.36
N LEU A 194 -2.58 8.95 -2.17
CA LEU A 194 -3.73 8.07 -1.99
C LEU A 194 -5.01 8.66 -2.58
N LEU A 195 -5.26 9.95 -2.34
CA LEU A 195 -6.45 10.64 -2.84
C LEU A 195 -6.54 10.57 -4.37
N TYR A 196 -5.47 10.93 -5.07
CA TYR A 196 -5.47 10.93 -6.54
C TYR A 196 -5.40 9.53 -7.13
N ALA A 197 -4.73 8.59 -6.47
CA ALA A 197 -4.76 7.20 -6.88
C ALA A 197 -6.17 6.61 -6.83
N CYS A 198 -6.98 6.99 -5.84
CA CYS A 198 -8.38 6.56 -5.73
C CYS A 198 -9.31 7.30 -6.70
N LYS A 199 -9.04 8.58 -7.01
CA LYS A 199 -9.83 9.36 -8.00
C LYS A 199 -9.79 8.78 -9.40
N TYR A 200 -8.68 8.12 -9.79
CA TYR A 200 -8.60 7.41 -11.07
C TYR A 200 -9.76 6.42 -11.28
N PHE A 201 -10.16 5.74 -10.20
CA PHE A 201 -11.23 4.75 -10.21
C PHE A 201 -12.62 5.34 -10.08
N LYS A 202 -12.76 6.67 -10.01
CA LYS A 202 -14.03 7.39 -9.82
C LYS A 202 -14.80 6.89 -8.59
N PHE A 203 -14.09 6.55 -7.52
CA PHE A 203 -14.73 6.10 -6.28
C PHE A 203 -15.59 7.18 -5.63
N PHE A 204 -15.21 8.45 -5.79
CA PHE A 204 -15.82 9.63 -5.19
C PHE A 204 -15.46 10.90 -5.98
#